data_AF-A0A7Y1UQS2-F1
#
_entry.id   AF-A0A7Y1UQS2-F1
#
_cell.length_a   1.000
_cell.length_b   1.000
_cell.length_c   1.000
_cell.angle_alpha   90.00
_cell.angle_beta   90.00
_cell.angle_gamma   90.00
#
_symmetry.space_group_name_H-M   'P 1'
#
loop_
_entity.id
_entity.type
_entity.pdbx_description
1 polymer ?
#
loop_
_entity_poly.entity_id
_entity_poly.type
_entity_poly.pdbx_seq_one_letter_code
_entity_poly.pdbx_strand_id
1 'polypeptide(L)'
;MRAIRAATAALTIVMAFTIIAGLIAGDFGDEGSDIIGLAWGRVTLIDLYVGLALFGGWIIIRDGGAAALPWLIALVILGNLAAAAYALKASLQSTSVSQFLTGSAE
;
A
#
# COMPACT_ATOMS: atom_id res chain seq x y z
N MET A 1 -4.77 7.20 17.60
CA MET A 1 -3.96 7.84 16.55
C MET A 1 -2.45 7.63 16.66
N ARG A 2 -1.79 7.83 17.81
CA ARG A 2 -0.32 7.65 17.91
C ARG A 2 0.16 6.27 17.45
N ALA A 3 -0.52 5.20 17.90
CA ALA A 3 -0.21 3.83 17.48
C ALA A 3 -0.38 3.62 15.97
N ILE A 4 -1.48 4.10 15.38
CA ILE A 4 -1.73 4.02 13.93
C ILE A 4 -0.61 4.70 13.14
N ARG A 5 -0.24 5.94 13.52
CA ARG A 5 0.84 6.69 12.87
C ARG A 5 2.17 5.94 12.94
N ALA A 6 2.51 5.42 14.12
CA ALA A 6 3.74 4.65 14.31
C ALA A 6 3.73 3.37 13.45
N ALA A 7 2.61 2.65 13.42
CA ALA A 7 2.46 1.44 12.62
C ALA A 7 2.57 1.73 11.12
N THR A 8 1.86 2.72 10.59
CA THR A 8 1.92 3.09 9.17
C THR A 8 3.29 3.62 8.77
N ALA A 9 3.99 4.32 9.67
CA ALA A 9 5.37 4.76 9.43
C ALA A 9 6.32 3.57 9.37
N ALA A 10 6.23 2.65 10.33
CA ALA A 10 7.04 1.43 10.34
C ALA A 10 6.81 0.59 9.08
N LEU A 11 5.55 0.38 8.68
CA LEU A 11 5.22 -0.36 7.44
C LEU A 11 5.80 0.32 6.19
N THR A 12 5.74 1.66 6.12
CA THR A 12 6.33 2.41 5.01
C THR A 12 7.84 2.20 4.95
N ILE A 13 8.52 2.28 6.10
CA ILE A 13 9.97 2.06 6.20
C ILE A 13 10.34 0.63 5.82
N VAL A 14 9.60 -0.36 6.33
CA VAL A 14 9.84 -1.78 6.01
C VAL A 14 9.69 -2.02 4.51
N MET A 15 8.61 -1.54 3.88
CA MET A 15 8.43 -1.72 2.44
C MET A 15 9.55 -1.08 1.62
N ALA A 16 9.93 0.16 1.95
CA ALA A 16 11.03 0.85 1.27
C ALA A 16 12.35 0.08 1.44
N PHE A 17 12.65 -0.38 2.66
CA PHE A 17 13.84 -1.16 2.95
C PHE A 17 13.86 -2.48 2.18
N THR A 18 12.75 -3.24 2.17
CA THR A 18 12.67 -4.53 1.46
C THR A 18 12.78 -4.37 -0.05
N ILE A 19 12.22 -3.30 -0.62
CA ILE A 19 12.36 -3.01 -2.06
C ILE A 19 13.83 -2.71 -2.37
N ILE A 20 14.47 -1.84 -1.59
CA ILE A 20 15.89 -1.51 -1.80
C ILE A 20 16.76 -2.77 -1.65
N ALA A 21 16.51 -3.59 -0.63
CA ALA A 21 17.24 -4.84 -0.45
C ALA A 21 17.05 -5.81 -1.62
N GLY A 22 15.82 -5.97 -2.12
CA GLY A 22 15.52 -6.80 -3.29
C GLY A 22 16.20 -6.28 -4.56
N LEU A 23 16.18 -4.96 -4.81
CA LEU A 23 16.83 -4.33 -5.95
C LEU A 23 18.37 -4.45 -5.92
N ILE A 24 18.97 -4.59 -4.74
CA ILE A 24 20.42 -4.75 -4.58
C ILE A 24 20.84 -6.23 -4.70
N ALA A 25 20.06 -7.14 -4.12
CA ALA A 25 20.45 -8.52 -3.91
C ALA A 25 19.86 -9.52 -4.91
N GLY A 26 18.78 -9.17 -5.60
CA GLY A 26 18.04 -10.09 -6.47
C GLY A 26 17.87 -9.58 -7.90
N ASP A 27 17.32 -10.45 -8.75
CA ASP A 27 16.87 -10.11 -10.10
C ASP A 27 15.34 -10.20 -10.16
N PHE A 28 14.69 -9.06 -10.34
CA PHE A 28 13.23 -8.99 -10.33
C PHE A 28 12.58 -9.78 -11.47
N GLY A 29 13.23 -9.85 -12.63
CA GLY A 29 12.67 -10.51 -13.81
C GLY A 29 12.72 -12.03 -13.68
N ASP A 30 13.90 -12.55 -13.34
CA ASP A 30 14.13 -13.99 -13.21
C ASP A 30 13.33 -14.57 -12.04
N GLU A 31 13.46 -13.98 -10.84
CA GLU A 31 12.72 -14.44 -9.65
C GLU A 31 11.21 -14.23 -9.79
N GLY A 32 10.79 -13.16 -10.47
CA GLY A 32 9.38 -12.92 -10.79
C GLY A 32 8.78 -14.03 -11.66
N SER A 33 9.55 -14.53 -12.63
CA SER A 33 9.14 -15.63 -13.49
C SER A 33 8.96 -16.94 -12.72
N ASP A 34 9.85 -17.22 -11.77
CA ASP A 34 9.76 -18.37 -10.87
C ASP A 34 8.50 -18.31 -9.98
N ILE A 35 8.22 -17.14 -9.40
CA ILE A 35 7.01 -16.93 -8.58
C ILE A 35 5.74 -17.22 -9.39
N ILE A 36 5.67 -16.77 -10.65
CA ILE A 36 4.52 -17.00 -11.52
C ILE A 36 4.41 -18.48 -11.94
N GLY A 37 5.54 -19.20 -12.01
CA GLY A 37 5.57 -20.64 -12.27
C GLY A 37 4.91 -21.47 -11.14
N LEU A 38 5.05 -21.02 -9.89
CA LEU A 38 4.51 -21.70 -8.71
C LEU A 38 3.00 -21.50 -8.56
N ALA A 39 2.26 -22.57 -8.24
CA ALA A 39 0.82 -22.51 -8.02
C ALA A 39 0.46 -21.54 -6.87
N TRP A 40 1.15 -21.66 -5.74
CA TRP A 40 0.97 -20.75 -4.60
C TRP A 40 1.49 -19.35 -4.88
N GLY A 41 2.55 -19.19 -5.69
CA GLY A 41 3.05 -17.87 -6.08
C GLY A 41 1.99 -17.06 -6.83
N ARG A 42 1.28 -17.69 -7.78
CA ARG A 42 0.10 -17.07 -8.43
C ARG A 42 -1.03 -16.75 -7.46
N VAL A 43 -1.34 -17.64 -6.53
CA VAL A 43 -2.39 -17.38 -5.50
C VAL A 43 -2.03 -16.17 -4.66
N THR A 44 -0.79 -16.07 -4.18
CA THR A 44 -0.31 -14.93 -3.39
C THR A 44 -0.30 -13.63 -4.20
N LEU A 45 0.08 -13.67 -5.48
CA LEU A 45 -0.01 -12.49 -6.35
C LEU A 45 -1.46 -12.02 -6.50
N ILE A 46 -2.40 -12.93 -6.77
CA ILE A 46 -3.82 -12.59 -6.87
C ILE A 46 -4.33 -12.01 -5.56
N ASP A 47 -4.04 -12.66 -4.42
CA ASP A 47 -4.42 -12.21 -3.09
C ASP A 47 -3.92 -10.78 -2.81
N LEU A 48 -2.63 -10.53 -3.08
CA LEU A 48 -2.02 -9.21 -2.92
C LEU A 48 -2.70 -8.14 -3.78
N TYR A 49 -2.93 -8.39 -5.07
CA TYR A 49 -3.53 -7.39 -5.97
C TYR A 49 -5.02 -7.18 -5.73
N VAL A 50 -5.76 -8.20 -5.29
CA VAL A 50 -7.14 -8.03 -4.80
C VAL A 50 -7.14 -7.14 -3.56
N GLY A 51 -6.21 -7.35 -2.63
CA GLY A 51 -6.02 -6.47 -1.47
C GLY A 51 -5.74 -5.01 -1.86
N LEU A 52 -4.85 -4.78 -2.83
CA LEU A 52 -4.56 -3.44 -3.36
C LEU A 52 -5.77 -2.79 -4.02
N ALA A 53 -6.60 -3.55 -4.75
CA ALA A 53 -7.82 -3.04 -5.36
C ALA A 53 -8.85 -2.61 -4.30
N LEU A 54 -9.04 -3.42 -3.25
CA LEU A 54 -9.90 -3.06 -2.11
C LEU A 54 -9.39 -1.82 -1.39
N PHE A 55 -8.07 -1.72 -1.17
CA PHE A 55 -7.45 -0.55 -0.58
C PHE A 55 -7.61 0.70 -1.46
N GLY A 56 -7.46 0.57 -2.78
CA GLY A 56 -7.76 1.63 -3.74
C GLY A 56 -9.21 2.11 -3.65
N GLY A 57 -10.16 1.20 -3.46
CA GLY A 57 -11.55 1.53 -3.15
C GLY A 57 -11.69 2.39 -1.89
N TRP A 58 -10.96 2.06 -0.83
CA TRP A 58 -10.90 2.88 0.39
C TRP A 58 -10.35 4.29 0.13
N ILE A 59 -9.29 4.43 -0.67
CA ILE A 59 -8.72 5.74 -1.06
C ILE A 59 -9.79 6.59 -1.78
N ILE A 60 -10.53 5.99 -2.73
CA ILE A 60 -11.59 6.67 -3.48
C ILE A 60 -12.68 7.18 -2.53
N ILE A 61 -13.12 6.34 -1.60
CA ILE A 61 -14.15 6.69 -0.62
C ILE A 61 -13.67 7.81 0.31
N ARG A 62 -12.41 7.76 0.75
CA ARG A 62 -11.84 8.67 1.74
C ARG A 62 -11.51 10.07 1.17
N ASP A 63 -10.79 10.14 0.05
CA ASP A 63 -10.24 11.38 -0.48
C ASP A 63 -11.00 11.90 -1.73
N GLY A 64 -11.90 11.10 -2.31
CA GLY A 64 -12.64 11.45 -3.52
C GLY A 64 -11.83 11.34 -4.81
N GLY A 65 -12.52 11.20 -5.95
CA GLY A 65 -11.95 10.70 -7.21
C GLY A 65 -10.69 11.42 -7.71
N ALA A 66 -10.67 12.75 -7.75
CA ALA A 66 -9.53 13.50 -8.27
C ALA A 66 -8.30 13.42 -7.36
N ALA A 67 -8.48 13.48 -6.03
CA ALA A 67 -7.38 13.37 -5.07
C ALA A 67 -6.89 11.93 -4.88
N ALA A 68 -7.74 10.95 -5.17
CA ALA A 68 -7.40 9.53 -5.16
C ALA A 68 -6.50 9.12 -6.35
N LEU A 69 -6.66 9.76 -7.52
CA LEU A 69 -6.04 9.31 -8.77
C LEU A 69 -4.51 9.12 -8.69
N PRO A 70 -3.70 10.06 -8.13
CA PRO A 70 -2.26 9.85 -8.01
C PRO A 70 -1.90 8.63 -7.16
N TRP A 71 -2.71 8.35 -6.13
CA TRP A 71 -2.50 7.20 -5.25
C TRP A 71 -2.92 5.89 -5.89
N LEU A 72 -3.97 5.88 -6.72
CA LEU A 72 -4.36 4.70 -7.49
C LEU A 72 -3.26 4.31 -8.49
N ILE A 73 -2.68 5.31 -9.18
CA ILE A 73 -1.53 5.09 -10.07
C ILE A 73 -0.34 4.57 -9.26
N ALA A 74 -0.05 5.17 -8.11
CA ALA A 74 1.03 4.73 -7.24
C ALA A 74 0.81 3.30 -6.71
N LEU A 75 -0.43 2.88 -6.41
CA LEU A 75 -0.73 1.50 -5.98
C LEU A 75 -0.40 0.47 -7.06
N VAL A 76 -0.66 0.78 -8.33
CA VAL A 76 -0.33 -0.12 -9.45
C VAL A 76 1.18 -0.26 -9.63
N ILE A 77 1.93 0.84 -9.45
CA ILE A 77 3.38 0.89 -9.71
C ILE A 77 4.20 0.41 -8.51
N LEU A 78 3.83 0.85 -7.29
CA LEU A 78 4.60 0.67 -6.07
C LEU A 78 3.96 -0.33 -5.08
N GLY A 79 2.76 -0.82 -5.36
CA GLY A 79 2.05 -1.78 -4.52
C GLY A 79 1.90 -1.31 -3.07
N ASN A 80 2.29 -2.18 -2.14
CA ASN A 80 2.14 -1.93 -0.70
C ASN A 80 3.00 -0.78 -0.16
N LEU A 81 4.04 -0.33 -0.87
CA LEU A 81 4.75 0.89 -0.49
C LEU A 81 3.82 2.11 -0.61
N ALA A 82 3.07 2.22 -1.72
CA ALA A 82 2.09 3.29 -1.89
C ALA A 82 0.92 3.15 -0.90
N ALA A 83 0.46 1.93 -0.63
CA ALA A 83 -0.59 1.70 0.36
C ALA A 83 -0.17 2.16 1.77
N ALA A 84 1.03 1.76 2.22
CA ALA A 84 1.54 2.15 3.53
C ALA A 84 1.80 3.66 3.63
N ALA A 85 2.39 4.26 2.59
CA ALA A 85 2.62 5.70 2.54
C ALA A 85 1.30 6.50 2.53
N TYR A 86 0.27 6.03 1.82
CA TYR A 86 -1.05 6.63 1.85
C TYR A 86 -1.67 6.55 3.24
N ALA A 87 -1.64 5.37 3.87
CA ALA A 87 -2.17 5.18 5.23
C ALA A 87 -1.43 6.09 6.23
N LEU A 88 -0.11 6.26 6.08
CA LEU A 88 0.66 7.21 6.88
C LEU A 88 0.19 8.65 6.67
N LYS A 89 0.08 9.12 5.42
CA LYS A 89 -0.46 10.44 5.07
C LYS A 89 -1.86 10.65 5.68
N ALA A 90 -2.75 9.69 5.51
CA ALA A 90 -4.09 9.72 6.09
C ALA A 90 -4.06 9.81 7.63
N SER A 91 -3.18 9.05 8.29
CA SER A 91 -3.06 9.04 9.76
C SER A 91 -2.50 10.35 10.33
N LEU A 92 -1.63 11.04 9.58
CA LEU A 92 -1.06 12.33 9.93
C LEU A 92 -2.10 13.45 9.80
N GLN A 93 -3.01 13.34 8.82
CA GLN A 93 -4.09 14.28 8.58
C GLN A 93 -5.30 14.11 9.53
N SER A 94 -5.32 13.04 10.34
CA SER A 94 -6.49 12.68 11.14
C SER A 94 -6.23 12.80 12.64
N THR A 95 -7.20 13.31 13.40
CA THR A 95 -7.16 13.45 14.86
C THR A 95 -7.85 12.29 15.59
N SER A 96 -8.82 11.64 14.94
CA SER A 96 -9.55 10.47 15.44
C SER A 96 -9.48 9.27 14.48
N VAL A 97 -9.88 8.09 14.96
CA VAL A 97 -9.96 6.87 14.13
C VAL A 97 -11.06 7.00 13.09
N SER A 98 -12.20 7.60 13.46
CA SER A 98 -13.30 7.89 12.53
C SER A 98 -12.80 8.75 11.37
N GLN A 99 -12.18 9.90 11.69
CA GLN A 99 -11.59 10.79 10.68
C GLN A 99 -10.53 10.08 9.84
N PHE A 100 -9.75 9.14 10.39
CA PHE A 100 -8.78 8.33 9.64
C PHE A 100 -9.44 7.32 8.69
N LEU A 101 -10.61 6.79 8.99
CA LEU A 101 -11.28 5.82 8.12
C LEU A 101 -12.09 6.53 7.03
N THR A 102 -12.76 7.65 7.35
CA THR A 102 -13.75 8.27 6.47
C THR A 102 -13.24 9.52 5.74
N GLY A 103 -12.23 10.20 6.27
CA GLY A 103 -11.74 11.48 5.72
C GLY A 103 -12.60 12.69 6.12
N SER A 104 -13.77 12.48 6.72
CA SER A 104 -14.64 13.55 7.23
C SER A 104 -14.16 14.03 8.60
N ALA A 105 -14.13 15.35 8.80
CA ALA A 105 -14.11 15.91 10.14
C ALA A 105 -15.52 15.72 10.74
N GLU A 106 -15.62 14.98 11.85
CA GLU A 106 -16.82 15.00 12.69
C GLU A 106 -16.98 16.38 13.35
#